data_AF-A0A6B3EEH3-F1
#
_entry.id   AF-A0A6B3EEH3-F1
#
_cell.length_a   1.000
_cell.length_b   1.000
_cell.length_c   1.000
_cell.angle_alpha   90.00
_cell.angle_beta   90.00
_cell.angle_gamma   90.00
#
_symmetry.space_group_name_H-M   'P 1'
#
loop_
_entity.id
_entity.type
_entity.pdbx_description
1 polymer ?
#
loop_
_entity_poly.entity_id
_entity_poly.type
_entity_poly.pdbx_seq_one_letter_code
_entity_poly.pdbx_strand_id
1 'polypeptide(L)' 'NEVRVLIVTSFTEQRTVVPALRAGAAGYVYKDIDPDALAGAIRSVHAGHVLLQPEVAGMLLAQEEQA' A
#
# COMPACT_ATOMS: atom_id res chain seq x y z
N ASN A 1 4.46 5.65 -20.13
CA ASN A 1 3.34 5.51 -19.16
C ASN A 1 3.70 4.37 -18.23
N GLU A 2 4.21 4.67 -17.04
CA GLU A 2 4.61 3.66 -16.05
C GLU A 2 3.36 3.21 -15.28
N VAL A 3 3.17 1.91 -15.11
CA VAL A 3 2.01 1.36 -14.39
C VAL A 3 2.25 1.50 -12.90
N ARG A 4 1.29 2.11 -12.18
CA ARG A 4 1.31 2.20 -10.72
C ARG A 4 0.29 1.25 -10.12
N VAL A 5 0.72 0.46 -9.14
CA VAL A 5 -0.11 -0.60 -8.54
C VAL A 5 -0.62 -0.15 -7.18
N LEU A 6 -1.95 -0.16 -7.00
CA LEU A 6 -2.63 0.02 -5.71
C LEU A 6 -3.29 -1.31 -5.32
N ILE A 7 -2.93 -1.85 -4.16
CA ILE A 7 -3.46 -3.12 -3.65
C ILE A 7 -4.69 -2.83 -2.79
N VAL A 8 -5.78 -3.55 -3.03
CA VAL A 8 -7.03 -3.50 -2.25
C VAL A 8 -7.30 -4.88 -1.69
N THR A 9 -7.29 -5.05 -0.37
CA THR A 9 -7.35 -6.40 0.22
C THR A 9 -7.89 -6.42 1.64
N SER A 10 -8.38 -7.57 2.09
CA SER A 10 -8.79 -7.79 3.48
C SER A 10 -7.65 -8.34 4.37
N PHE A 11 -6.49 -8.66 3.79
CA PHE A 11 -5.36 -9.23 4.51
C PHE A 11 -4.44 -8.12 5.04
N THR A 12 -3.86 -8.31 6.22
CA THR A 12 -2.88 -7.39 6.82
C THR A 12 -1.56 -8.07 7.17
N GLU A 13 -1.41 -9.36 6.82
CA GLU A 13 -0.25 -10.15 7.24
C GLU A 13 1.06 -9.62 6.62
N GLN A 14 2.07 -9.41 7.46
CA GLN A 14 3.42 -8.94 7.06
C GLN A 14 4.00 -9.71 5.86
N ARG A 15 3.78 -11.04 5.85
CA ARG A 15 4.29 -11.96 4.81
C ARG A 15 3.73 -11.67 3.41
N THR A 16 2.63 -10.94 3.32
CA THR A 16 1.97 -10.59 2.07
C THR A 16 2.19 -9.12 1.72
N VAL A 17 2.12 -8.24 2.73
CA VAL A 17 2.22 -6.78 2.57
C VAL A 17 3.63 -6.35 2.16
N VAL A 18 4.64 -6.73 2.94
CA VAL A 18 6.02 -6.22 2.76
C VAL A 18 6.61 -6.65 1.41
N PRO A 19 6.47 -7.91 0.96
CA PRO A 19 6.94 -8.30 -0.37
C PRO A 19 6.25 -7.55 -1.51
N ALA A 20 4.96 -7.24 -1.38
CA ALA A 20 4.23 -6.52 -2.41
C ALA A 20 4.69 -5.06 -2.55
N LEU A 21 4.98 -4.40 -1.42
CA LEU A 21 5.59 -3.06 -1.42
C LEU A 21 7.01 -3.10 -2.01
N ARG A 22 7.84 -4.08 -1.63
CA ARG A 22 9.19 -4.26 -2.20
C ARG A 22 9.17 -4.56 -3.70
N ALA A 23 8.10 -5.17 -4.23
CA ALA A 23 7.90 -5.38 -5.65
C ALA A 23 7.49 -4.11 -6.43
N GLY A 24 7.36 -2.97 -5.76
CA GLY A 24 7.05 -1.68 -6.38
C GLY A 24 5.58 -1.29 -6.33
N ALA A 25 4.77 -1.91 -5.47
CA ALA A 25 3.42 -1.42 -5.23
C ALA A 25 3.46 0.02 -4.69
N ALA A 26 2.70 0.91 -5.34
CA ALA A 26 2.61 2.32 -5.01
C ALA A 26 1.56 2.62 -3.93
N GLY A 27 0.76 1.63 -3.52
CA GLY A 27 -0.06 1.78 -2.33
C GLY A 27 -0.77 0.50 -1.89
N TYR A 28 -1.31 0.57 -0.69
CA TYR A 28 -2.01 -0.51 -0.01
C TYR A 28 -3.19 0.03 0.78
N VAL A 29 -4.40 -0.44 0.50
CA VAL A 29 -5.63 -0.08 1.21
C VAL A 29 -6.46 -1.31 1.52
N TYR A 30 -7.30 -1.20 2.55
CA TYR A 30 -8.22 -2.28 2.91
C TYR A 30 -9.44 -2.33 2.00
N LYS A 31 -10.00 -3.53 1.85
CA LYS A 31 -11.16 -3.79 0.97
C LYS A 31 -12.44 -3.09 1.44
N ASP A 32 -12.52 -2.74 2.72
CA ASP A 32 -13.62 -1.99 3.32
C ASP A 32 -13.46 -0.47 3.22
N ILE A 33 -12.45 0.01 2.48
CA ILE A 33 -12.28 1.44 2.17
C ILE A 33 -13.57 2.02 1.58
N ASP A 34 -13.92 3.22 2.04
CA ASP A 34 -15.00 3.99 1.46
C ASP A 34 -14.77 4.22 -0.05
N PRO A 35 -15.79 4.08 -0.92
CA PRO A 35 -15.61 4.21 -2.37
C PRO A 35 -15.02 5.56 -2.81
N ASP A 36 -15.39 6.67 -2.17
CA ASP A 36 -14.86 7.98 -2.52
C ASP A 36 -13.41 8.11 -2.05
N ALA A 37 -13.09 7.53 -0.89
CA ALA A 37 -11.71 7.42 -0.42
C ALA A 37 -10.84 6.57 -1.36
N LEU A 38 -11.37 5.47 -1.91
CA LEU A 38 -10.67 4.65 -2.91
C LEU A 38 -10.40 5.43 -4.20
N ALA A 39 -11.39 6.19 -4.68
CA ALA A 39 -11.20 7.05 -5.84
C ALA A 39 -10.13 8.11 -5.58
N GLY A 40 -10.09 8.67 -4.36
CA GLY A 40 -9.03 9.56 -3.90
C GLY A 40 -7.65 8.88 -3.88
N ALA A 41 -7.58 7.64 -3.39
CA ALA A 41 -6.35 6.86 -3.34
C ALA A 41 -5.78 6.59 -4.74
N ILE A 42 -6.63 6.21 -5.70
CA ILE A 42 -6.24 6.00 -7.10
C ILE A 42 -5.64 7.27 -7.69
N ARG A 43 -6.30 8.42 -7.51
CA ARG A 43 -5.81 9.72 -8.02
C ARG A 43 -4.49 10.12 -7.39
N SER A 44 -4.33 9.91 -6.09
CA SER A 44 -3.10 10.20 -5.36
C SER A 44 -1.92 9.35 -5.84
N VAL A 45 -2.14 8.03 -5.98
CA VAL A 45 -1.14 7.10 -6.54
C VAL A 45 -0.75 7.54 -7.95
N HIS A 46 -1.74 7.82 -8.80
CA HIS A 46 -1.50 8.29 -10.16
C HIS A 46 -0.63 9.55 -10.21
N ALA A 47 -0.83 10.48 -9.25
CA ALA A 47 -0.10 11.74 -9.18
C ALA A 47 1.37 11.61 -8.71
N GLY A 48 1.82 10.45 -8.25
CA GLY A 48 3.19 10.31 -7.75
C GLY A 48 3.29 9.76 -6.34
N HIS A 49 2.21 9.79 -5.57
CA HIS A 49 2.26 9.56 -4.14
C HIS A 49 2.24 8.08 -3.79
N VAL A 50 2.88 7.74 -2.68
CA VAL A 50 2.78 6.42 -2.07
C VAL A 50 1.74 6.48 -0.96
N LEU A 51 0.79 5.54 -0.97
CA LEU A 51 -0.28 5.47 0.03
C LEU A 51 -0.12 4.20 0.87
N LEU A 52 0.27 4.38 2.13
CA LEU A 52 0.40 3.29 3.09
C LEU A 52 -0.53 3.56 4.27
N GLN A 53 -1.21 2.51 4.72
CA GLN A 53 -1.87 2.57 6.01
C GLN A 53 -0.83 2.57 7.15
N PRO A 54 -1.12 3.20 8.30
CA PRO A 54 -0.17 3.32 9.41
C PRO A 54 0.42 1.99 9.88
N GLU A 55 -0.41 0.95 9.99
CA GLU A 55 0.02 -0.41 10.38
C GLU A 55 1.02 -0.98 9.36
N VAL A 56 0.73 -0.80 8.06
CA VAL A 56 1.61 -1.23 6.96
C VAL A 56 2.95 -0.50 6.97
N ALA A 57 2.94 0.81 7.22
CA ALA A 57 4.17 1.58 7.36
C ALA A 57 5.00 1.10 8.58
N GLY A 58 4.35 0.82 9.71
CA GLY A 58 5.01 0.26 10.90
C GLY A 58 5.65 -1.10 10.65
N MET A 59 4.97 -1.98 9.91
CA MET A 59 5.50 -3.28 9.51
C MET A 59 6.73 -3.17 8.61
N LEU A 60 6.76 -2.19 7.70
CA LEU A 60 7.90 -1.95 6.83
C LEU A 60 9.13 -1.48 7.64
N LEU A 61 8.93 -0.52 8.55
CA LEU A 61 10.00 0.01 9.40
C LEU A 61 10.57 -1.06 10.34
N ALA A 62 9.71 -1.88 10.96
CA ALA A 62 10.14 -2.96 11.86
C ALA A 62 10.94 -4.07 11.14
N GLN A 63 10.82 -4.21 9.82
CA GLN A 63 11.62 -5.14 9.03
C GLN A 63 12.97 -4.57 8.59
N GLU A 64 13.12 -3.23 8.51
CA GLU A 64 14.41 -2.61 8.21
C GLU A 64 15.41 -2.75 9.37
N GLU A 65 14.94 -2.81 10.62
CA GLU A 65 15.79 -3.04 11.80
C GLU A 65 16.39 -4.45 11.87
N GLN A 66 15.90 -5.39 11.06
CA GLN A 66 16.32 -6.81 11.05
C GLN A 66 17.17 -7.20 9.83
N ALA A 67 17.44 -6.28 8.91
CA ALA A 67 18.20 -6.50 7.68
C ALA A 67 19.58 -5.84 7.73
#